data_AF-A0A954WBV3-F1
#
_entry.id   AF-A0A954WBV3-F1
#
_cell.length_a   1.000
_cell.length_b   1.000
_cell.length_c   1.000
_cell.angle_alpha   90.00
_cell.angle_beta   90.00
_cell.angle_gamma   90.00
#
_symmetry.space_group_name_H-M   'P 1'
#
loop_
_entity.id
_entity.type
_entity.pdbx_description
1 polymer ?
#
loop_
_entity_poly.entity_id
_entity_poly.type
_entity_poly.pdbx_seq_one_letter_code
_entity_poly.pdbx_strand_id
1 'polypeptide(L)'
;EIVRDKSVHPRVSFDINPTSRQILENLVASGHINTLLHAGARLHQAGCNGCIGMGQAPASEQISLRTVPRNFPGRSGTTEDKVCLVSPETAAASALYGQITDPRALDRPAPRVADPNQPRLNHTMWQAPTSGNTHQRPPLVKGPNIQSLPEMEALPDDVCLAVQLKLGDDISTDEIMPAGSRVLPYRSNIPKIAEFVFENLDSQYVQRAKDCRTGDGHCIVAGDNYGQGSSREHAALAPRFLGLRMVLAKSFARIHWQNLISFGVLPLEFVNCDDYDAIQQQDRIIIHDARQQLRKGHSLSIEVNGGSVRVRHRLSPRQLSVLESGGVIAWLRNNQHNDSSRV
;
A
#
# COMPACT_ATOMS: atom_id res chain seq x y z
N GLU A 1 -24.18 21.80 -14.49
CA GLU A 1 -23.60 20.45 -14.75
C GLU A 1 -23.10 20.40 -16.18
N ILE A 2 -21.85 19.96 -16.40
CA ILE A 2 -21.22 20.08 -17.72
C ILE A 2 -21.91 19.23 -18.79
N VAL A 3 -22.38 18.04 -18.41
CA VAL A 3 -22.95 17.04 -19.33
C VAL A 3 -24.48 17.12 -19.46
N ARG A 4 -25.12 18.13 -18.87
CA ARG A 4 -26.59 18.28 -18.91
C ARG A 4 -27.10 18.41 -20.34
N ASP A 5 -28.18 17.68 -20.63
CA ASP A 5 -28.87 17.63 -21.93
C ASP A 5 -27.95 17.29 -23.10
N LYS A 6 -26.87 16.55 -22.83
CA LYS A 6 -25.89 16.07 -23.80
C LYS A 6 -25.67 14.58 -23.60
N SER A 7 -25.13 13.91 -24.62
CA SER A 7 -24.60 12.55 -24.52
C SER A 7 -23.08 12.58 -24.63
N VAL A 8 -22.40 11.74 -23.86
CA VAL A 8 -20.96 11.54 -24.00
C VAL A 8 -20.63 10.94 -25.37
N HIS A 9 -19.42 11.20 -25.86
CA HIS A 9 -18.98 10.69 -27.15
C HIS A 9 -19.02 9.16 -27.15
N PRO A 10 -19.51 8.47 -28.21
CA PRO A 10 -19.69 7.01 -28.24
C PRO A 10 -18.41 6.18 -28.07
N ARG A 11 -17.24 6.81 -28.07
CA ARG A 11 -15.94 6.15 -27.87
C ARG A 11 -15.49 6.18 -26.42
N VAL A 12 -16.22 6.91 -25.56
CA VAL A 12 -15.85 7.14 -24.17
C VAL A 12 -16.66 6.25 -23.27
N SER A 13 -15.93 5.53 -22.43
CA SER A 13 -16.43 4.87 -21.24
C SER A 13 -16.53 5.89 -20.11
N PHE A 14 -17.75 6.36 -19.77
CA PHE A 14 -17.96 7.36 -18.72
C PHE A 14 -18.49 6.71 -17.43
N ASP A 15 -17.72 6.79 -16.36
CA ASP A 15 -18.04 6.17 -15.07
C ASP A 15 -18.05 7.20 -13.94
N ILE A 16 -18.96 7.03 -12.97
CA ILE A 16 -19.09 7.91 -11.80
C ILE A 16 -19.02 7.09 -10.50
N ASN A 17 -18.17 7.54 -9.57
CA ASN A 17 -17.92 6.89 -8.29
C ASN A 17 -18.29 7.83 -7.14
N PRO A 18 -19.44 7.63 -6.48
CA PRO A 18 -19.79 8.41 -5.29
C PRO A 18 -18.81 8.12 -4.14
N THR A 19 -18.47 9.15 -3.37
CA THR A 19 -17.55 9.02 -2.23
C THR A 19 -18.23 8.42 -0.99
N SER A 20 -19.54 8.61 -0.84
CA SER A 20 -20.33 8.06 0.26
C SER A 20 -21.78 7.81 -0.15
N ARG A 21 -22.49 6.96 0.60
CA ARG A 21 -23.93 6.76 0.43
C ARG A 21 -24.71 8.06 0.67
N GLN A 22 -24.26 8.88 1.62
CA GLN A 22 -24.87 10.18 1.91
C GLN A 22 -24.77 11.14 0.71
N ILE A 23 -23.59 11.25 0.10
CA ILE A 23 -23.41 12.11 -1.09
C ILE A 23 -24.25 11.57 -2.25
N LEU A 24 -24.26 10.25 -2.47
CA LEU A 24 -25.12 9.63 -3.48
C LEU A 24 -26.61 9.99 -3.26
N GLU A 25 -27.12 9.82 -2.05
CA GLU A 25 -28.51 10.15 -1.71
C GLU A 25 -28.85 11.62 -1.97
N ASN A 26 -27.96 12.53 -1.58
CA ASN A 26 -28.15 13.96 -1.82
C ASN A 26 -28.10 14.31 -3.32
N LEU A 27 -27.21 13.69 -4.10
CA LEU A 27 -27.15 13.86 -5.56
C LEU A 27 -28.38 13.27 -6.27
N VAL A 28 -28.96 12.18 -5.74
CA VAL A 28 -30.22 11.64 -6.25
C VAL A 28 -31.37 12.59 -5.95
N ALA A 29 -31.49 13.05 -4.70
CA ALA A 29 -32.57 13.92 -4.27
C ALA A 29 -32.58 15.29 -4.98
N SER A 30 -31.42 15.80 -5.38
CA SER A 30 -31.25 17.03 -6.15
C SER A 30 -31.33 16.82 -7.67
N GLY A 31 -31.51 15.57 -8.14
CA GLY A 31 -31.62 15.24 -9.56
C GLY A 31 -30.29 15.20 -10.33
N HIS A 32 -29.15 15.43 -9.67
CA HIS A 32 -27.83 15.45 -10.30
C HIS A 32 -27.41 14.09 -10.88
N ILE A 33 -27.78 12.99 -10.22
CA ILE A 33 -27.52 11.65 -10.75
C ILE A 33 -28.26 11.41 -12.07
N ASN A 34 -29.51 11.89 -12.18
CA ASN A 34 -30.28 11.72 -13.41
C ASN A 34 -29.59 12.39 -14.60
N THR A 35 -29.04 13.60 -14.40
CA THR A 35 -28.26 14.30 -15.43
C THR A 35 -27.07 13.46 -15.91
N LEU A 36 -26.31 12.88 -14.98
CA LEU A 36 -25.13 12.08 -15.32
C LEU A 36 -25.52 10.79 -16.06
N LEU A 37 -26.55 10.09 -15.59
CA LEU A 37 -27.04 8.86 -16.21
C LEU A 37 -27.59 9.13 -17.62
N HIS A 38 -28.38 10.19 -17.80
CA HIS A 38 -28.92 10.58 -19.11
C HIS A 38 -27.79 10.89 -20.11
N ALA A 39 -26.67 11.44 -19.63
CA ALA A 39 -25.50 11.67 -20.47
C ALA A 39 -24.74 10.41 -20.86
N GLY A 40 -25.08 9.24 -20.31
CA GLY A 40 -24.42 7.95 -20.58
C GLY A 40 -23.43 7.52 -19.49
N ALA A 41 -23.45 8.13 -18.31
CA ALA A 41 -22.62 7.69 -17.19
C ALA A 41 -23.07 6.32 -16.64
N ARG A 42 -22.10 5.50 -16.24
CA ARG A 42 -22.34 4.31 -15.42
C ARG A 42 -22.07 4.62 -13.95
N LEU A 43 -23.09 4.44 -13.12
CA LEU A 43 -23.01 4.67 -11.69
C LEU A 43 -22.45 3.44 -10.95
N HIS A 44 -21.39 3.65 -10.19
CA HIS A 44 -20.79 2.63 -9.32
C HIS A 44 -21.29 2.76 -7.88
N GLN A 45 -21.08 1.70 -7.09
CA GLN A 45 -21.32 1.76 -5.65
C GLN A 45 -20.42 2.82 -5.00
N ALA A 46 -20.89 3.40 -3.89
CA ALA A 46 -20.07 4.35 -3.15
C ALA A 46 -18.82 3.65 -2.57
N GLY A 47 -17.63 4.09 -2.97
CA GLY A 47 -16.39 3.42 -2.58
C GLY A 47 -15.19 3.74 -3.49
N CYS A 48 -14.07 3.06 -3.24
CA CYS A 48 -12.81 3.29 -3.96
C CYS A 48 -12.83 2.82 -5.43
N ASN A 49 -13.44 1.66 -5.70
CA ASN A 49 -13.62 1.07 -7.04
C ASN A 49 -12.35 1.18 -7.92
N GLY A 50 -12.46 1.80 -9.10
CA GLY A 50 -11.35 1.97 -10.05
C GLY A 50 -10.15 2.72 -9.52
N CYS A 51 -10.26 3.51 -8.45
CA CYS A 51 -9.10 4.16 -7.82
C CYS A 51 -8.05 3.14 -7.34
N ILE A 52 -8.49 1.91 -7.05
CA ILE A 52 -7.66 0.79 -6.59
C ILE A 52 -7.76 -0.43 -7.53
N GLY A 53 -8.20 -0.21 -8.77
CA GLY A 53 -8.28 -1.26 -9.80
C GLY A 53 -9.45 -2.24 -9.63
N MET A 54 -10.55 -1.82 -8.99
CA MET A 54 -11.75 -2.64 -8.82
C MET A 54 -12.87 -2.20 -9.77
N GLY A 55 -13.18 -3.04 -10.78
CA GLY A 55 -14.38 -2.92 -11.62
C GLY A 55 -14.32 -1.84 -12.72
N GLN A 56 -13.17 -1.18 -12.92
CA GLN A 56 -12.99 -0.10 -13.90
C GLN A 56 -11.59 -0.17 -14.52
N ALA A 57 -11.26 -1.31 -15.13
CA ALA A 57 -10.02 -1.48 -15.88
C ALA A 57 -10.10 -0.73 -17.22
N PRO A 58 -9.07 0.04 -17.61
CA PRO A 58 -9.03 0.65 -18.92
C PRO A 58 -8.80 -0.42 -20.00
N ALA A 59 -9.26 -0.14 -21.22
CA ALA A 59 -8.92 -0.98 -22.38
C ALA A 59 -7.42 -0.86 -22.68
N SER A 60 -6.80 -1.97 -23.11
CA SER A 60 -5.38 -2.01 -23.44
C SER A 60 -5.02 -0.98 -24.51
N GLU A 61 -3.85 -0.35 -24.35
CA GLU A 61 -3.35 0.74 -25.20
C GLU A 61 -4.22 2.01 -25.25
N GLN A 62 -5.29 2.11 -24.45
CA GLN A 62 -6.16 3.30 -24.39
C GLN A 62 -5.85 4.19 -23.17
N ILE A 63 -6.04 5.50 -23.34
CA ILE A 63 -5.88 6.47 -22.26
C ILE A 63 -7.13 6.47 -21.36
N SER A 64 -6.90 6.52 -20.05
CA SER A 64 -7.95 6.66 -19.03
C SER A 64 -7.74 7.94 -18.22
N LEU A 65 -8.71 8.86 -18.30
CA LEU A 65 -8.70 10.07 -17.47
C LEU A 65 -9.36 9.77 -16.13
N ARG A 66 -8.67 10.09 -15.02
CA ARG A 66 -9.22 9.83 -13.68
C ARG A 66 -9.09 11.04 -12.75
N THR A 67 -10.16 11.27 -12.00
CA THR A 67 -10.25 12.31 -10.97
C THR A 67 -9.85 11.74 -9.60
N VAL A 68 -8.78 10.95 -9.57
CA VAL A 68 -8.26 10.28 -8.37
C VAL A 68 -6.82 10.76 -8.11
N PRO A 69 -6.22 10.53 -6.92
CA PRO A 69 -4.93 11.14 -6.62
C PRO A 69 -3.71 10.36 -7.13
N ARG A 70 -3.87 9.18 -7.79
CA ARG A 70 -2.73 8.28 -8.10
C ARG A 70 -2.93 7.52 -9.41
N ASN A 71 -1.83 7.35 -10.15
CA ASN A 71 -1.76 6.68 -11.46
C ASN A 71 -0.49 5.84 -11.64
N PHE A 72 0.00 5.18 -10.58
CA PHE A 72 1.11 4.22 -10.70
C PHE A 72 0.77 3.11 -11.71
N PRO A 73 1.75 2.61 -12.49
CA PRO A 73 1.53 1.51 -13.43
C PRO A 73 0.88 0.28 -12.76
N GLY A 74 -0.07 -0.35 -13.42
CA GLY A 74 -0.81 -1.51 -12.91
C GLY A 74 -1.95 -1.18 -11.96
N ARG A 75 -2.02 0.04 -11.41
CA ARG A 75 -2.91 0.38 -10.29
C ARG A 75 -4.38 0.31 -10.67
N SER A 76 -4.72 0.58 -11.93
CA SER A 76 -6.12 0.61 -12.38
C SER A 76 -6.69 -0.76 -12.76
N GLY A 77 -5.93 -1.84 -12.56
CA GLY A 77 -6.37 -3.22 -12.74
C GLY A 77 -5.78 -3.92 -13.96
N THR A 78 -5.03 -3.22 -14.80
CA THR A 78 -4.27 -3.77 -15.93
C THR A 78 -2.85 -3.22 -15.92
N THR A 79 -1.88 -4.04 -16.31
CA THR A 79 -0.43 -3.74 -16.24
C THR A 79 0.01 -2.64 -17.22
N GLU A 80 -0.67 -2.55 -18.35
CA GLU A 80 -0.42 -1.63 -19.46
C GLU A 80 -1.24 -0.32 -19.36
N ASP A 81 -1.73 0.01 -18.16
CA ASP A 81 -2.64 1.12 -17.96
C ASP A 81 -1.99 2.48 -18.26
N LYS A 82 -2.70 3.32 -19.03
CA LYS A 82 -2.28 4.69 -19.36
C LYS A 82 -3.21 5.69 -18.68
N VAL A 83 -2.99 5.91 -17.38
CA VAL A 83 -3.87 6.75 -16.55
C VAL A 83 -3.33 8.19 -16.44
N CYS A 84 -4.13 9.16 -16.84
CA CYS A 84 -3.85 10.59 -16.64
C CYS A 84 -4.75 11.16 -15.53
N LEU A 85 -4.14 11.82 -14.56
CA LEU A 85 -4.88 12.49 -13.48
C LEU A 85 -5.39 13.85 -13.96
N VAL A 86 -6.69 14.09 -13.82
CA VAL A 86 -7.34 15.31 -14.30
C VAL A 86 -8.38 15.83 -13.31
N SER A 87 -8.79 17.09 -13.46
CA SER A 87 -9.93 17.64 -12.72
C SER A 87 -11.27 17.05 -13.19
N PRO A 88 -12.33 17.08 -12.37
CA PRO A 88 -13.67 16.67 -12.78
C PRO A 88 -14.20 17.41 -14.01
N GLU A 89 -13.88 18.70 -14.16
CA GLU A 89 -14.28 19.52 -15.31
C GLU A 89 -13.61 19.04 -16.59
N THR A 90 -12.30 18.76 -16.53
CA THR A 90 -11.53 18.23 -17.67
C THR A 90 -12.04 16.85 -18.07
N ALA A 91 -12.33 15.97 -17.09
CA ALA A 91 -12.92 14.66 -17.36
C ALA A 91 -14.30 14.79 -18.04
N ALA A 92 -15.18 15.65 -17.52
CA ALA A 92 -16.51 15.87 -18.08
C ALA A 92 -16.46 16.50 -19.49
N ALA A 93 -15.58 17.47 -19.72
CA ALA A 93 -15.38 18.06 -21.05
C ALA A 93 -14.86 17.01 -22.03
N SER A 94 -13.82 16.26 -21.64
CA SER A 94 -13.24 15.22 -22.49
C SER A 94 -14.22 14.09 -22.80
N ALA A 95 -15.13 13.77 -21.87
CA ALA A 95 -16.19 12.80 -22.10
C ALA A 95 -17.17 13.23 -23.20
N LEU A 96 -17.45 14.54 -23.32
CA LEU A 96 -18.31 15.08 -24.37
C LEU A 96 -17.61 15.09 -25.74
N TYR A 97 -16.32 15.42 -25.81
CA TYR A 97 -15.60 15.55 -27.09
C TYR A 97 -14.89 14.28 -27.55
N GLY A 98 -14.72 13.27 -26.69
CA GLY A 98 -14.03 12.02 -27.04
C GLY A 98 -12.50 12.15 -27.12
N GLN A 99 -11.94 13.26 -26.66
CA GLN A 99 -10.50 13.55 -26.63
C GLN A 99 -10.17 14.40 -25.41
N ILE A 100 -8.90 14.43 -24.97
CA ILE A 100 -8.47 15.29 -23.86
C ILE A 100 -8.79 16.74 -24.21
N THR A 101 -9.67 17.36 -23.44
CA THR A 101 -10.23 18.68 -23.76
C THR A 101 -10.13 19.62 -22.57
N ASP A 102 -9.61 20.82 -22.82
CA ASP A 102 -9.63 21.92 -21.87
C ASP A 102 -11.07 22.32 -21.56
N PRO A 103 -11.52 22.29 -20.28
CA PRO A 103 -12.90 22.65 -19.93
C PRO A 103 -13.27 24.09 -20.27
N ARG A 104 -12.30 24.99 -20.47
CA ARG A 104 -12.54 26.39 -20.89
C ARG A 104 -13.05 26.50 -22.33
N ALA A 105 -12.84 25.48 -23.16
CA ALA A 105 -13.36 25.44 -24.53
C ALA A 105 -14.88 25.24 -24.59
N LEU A 106 -15.54 24.93 -23.47
CA LEU A 106 -16.99 24.71 -23.39
C LEU A 106 -17.83 26.01 -23.41
N ASP A 107 -17.18 27.16 -23.57
CA ASP A 107 -17.76 28.52 -23.56
C ASP A 107 -18.88 28.70 -22.53
N ARG A 108 -18.54 28.44 -21.27
CA ARG A 108 -19.46 28.50 -20.14
C ARG A 108 -18.75 28.92 -18.86
N PRO A 109 -19.47 29.51 -17.89
CA PRO A 109 -18.91 29.77 -16.58
C PRO A 109 -18.42 28.49 -15.90
N ALA A 110 -17.33 28.61 -15.14
CA ALA A 110 -16.85 27.51 -14.30
C ALA A 110 -17.96 27.05 -13.33
N PRO A 111 -18.18 25.74 -13.15
CA PRO A 111 -19.19 25.25 -12.24
C PRO A 111 -18.87 25.67 -10.82
N ARG A 112 -19.86 26.24 -10.12
CA ARG A 112 -19.79 26.48 -8.68
C ARG A 112 -20.39 25.29 -7.96
N VAL A 113 -19.56 24.55 -7.22
CA VAL A 113 -20.01 23.45 -6.37
C VAL A 113 -20.39 24.05 -5.01
N ALA A 114 -21.59 23.77 -4.56
CA ALA A 114 -22.06 24.12 -3.23
C ALA A 114 -22.68 22.89 -2.58
N ASP A 115 -22.45 22.74 -1.29
CA ASP A 115 -23.15 21.72 -0.51
C ASP A 115 -24.65 22.05 -0.45
N PRO A 116 -25.52 21.04 -0.36
CA PRO A 116 -26.95 21.28 -0.19
C PRO A 116 -27.20 22.02 1.14
N ASN A 117 -28.09 23.01 1.12
CA ASN A 117 -28.46 23.78 2.33
C ASN A 117 -28.94 22.88 3.48
N GLN A 118 -29.58 21.77 3.16
CA GLN A 118 -30.06 20.76 4.11
C GLN A 118 -29.64 19.37 3.61
N PRO A 119 -28.42 18.90 3.95
CA PRO A 119 -27.98 17.58 3.54
C PRO A 119 -28.87 16.52 4.20
N ARG A 120 -29.34 15.56 3.41
CA ARG A 120 -29.95 14.33 3.92
C ARG A 120 -28.90 13.55 4.70
N LEU A 121 -29.19 13.26 5.96
CA LEU A 121 -28.36 12.43 6.85
C LEU A 121 -29.16 11.20 7.27
N ASN A 122 -28.59 10.02 7.07
CA ASN A 122 -29.20 8.76 7.50
C ASN A 122 -28.37 8.09 8.60
N HIS A 123 -28.70 8.40 9.85
CA HIS A 123 -28.04 7.83 11.03
C HIS A 123 -28.49 6.39 11.34
N THR A 124 -29.57 5.89 10.73
CA THR A 124 -30.07 4.53 11.00
C THR A 124 -29.12 3.43 10.51
N MET A 125 -28.25 3.78 9.56
CA MET A 125 -27.21 2.89 9.02
C MET A 125 -25.98 2.79 9.93
N TRP A 126 -25.92 3.55 11.03
CA TRP A 126 -24.80 3.52 11.96
C TRP A 126 -25.03 2.45 13.01
N GLN A 127 -24.06 1.57 13.18
CA GLN A 127 -24.06 0.59 14.25
C GLN A 127 -23.16 1.09 15.38
N ALA A 128 -23.75 1.47 16.50
CA ALA A 128 -22.99 1.80 17.70
C ALA A 128 -22.30 0.54 18.26
N PRO A 129 -21.15 0.67 18.95
CA PRO A 129 -20.60 -0.42 19.75
C PRO A 129 -21.66 -0.94 20.73
N THR A 130 -21.66 -2.25 20.97
CA THR A 130 -22.58 -2.87 21.95
C THR A 130 -22.40 -2.27 23.34
N SER A 131 -23.49 -1.81 23.96
CA SER A 131 -23.49 -1.35 25.36
C SER A 131 -23.27 -2.53 26.30
N GLY A 132 -22.17 -2.55 27.06
CA GLY A 132 -21.86 -3.62 28.01
C GLY A 132 -20.36 -3.84 28.22
N ASN A 133 -20.00 -4.82 29.05
CA ASN A 133 -18.62 -5.17 29.34
C ASN A 133 -17.92 -5.68 28.05
N THR A 134 -17.00 -4.89 27.50
CA THR A 134 -16.32 -5.11 26.20
C THR A 134 -15.52 -6.42 26.08
N HIS A 135 -15.41 -7.17 27.19
CA HIS A 135 -14.77 -8.48 27.25
C HIS A 135 -15.66 -9.64 26.77
N GLN A 136 -16.99 -9.50 26.76
CA GLN A 136 -17.90 -10.52 26.23
C GLN A 136 -18.17 -10.26 24.75
N ARG A 137 -17.17 -10.51 23.90
CA ARG A 137 -17.34 -10.44 22.44
C ARG A 137 -17.98 -11.73 21.93
N PRO A 138 -18.91 -11.66 20.96
CA PRO A 138 -19.39 -12.86 20.29
C PRO A 138 -18.20 -13.62 19.66
N PRO A 139 -18.27 -14.96 19.55
CA PRO A 139 -17.22 -15.75 18.93
C PRO A 139 -16.96 -15.29 17.49
N LEU A 140 -15.69 -15.15 17.12
CA LEU A 140 -15.30 -14.70 15.78
C LEU A 140 -15.57 -15.80 14.75
N VAL A 141 -16.47 -15.54 13.81
CA VAL A 141 -16.73 -16.44 12.68
C VAL A 141 -15.67 -16.19 11.60
N LYS A 142 -14.83 -17.20 11.33
CA LYS A 142 -13.74 -17.12 10.36
C LYS A 142 -14.08 -17.89 9.08
N GLY A 143 -13.98 -17.22 7.94
CA GLY A 143 -13.95 -17.87 6.63
C GLY A 143 -12.55 -18.42 6.28
N PRO A 144 -12.40 -19.16 5.18
CA PRO A 144 -11.14 -19.80 4.80
C PRO A 144 -9.98 -18.80 4.55
N ASN A 145 -10.30 -17.54 4.20
CA ASN A 145 -9.32 -16.47 4.00
C ASN A 145 -9.08 -15.60 5.24
N ILE A 146 -9.56 -16.01 6.42
CA ILE A 146 -9.27 -15.35 7.70
C ILE A 146 -8.32 -16.25 8.49
N GLN A 147 -7.03 -16.05 8.25
CA GLN A 147 -5.97 -16.82 8.90
C GLN A 147 -5.38 -16.04 10.09
N SER A 148 -4.81 -16.76 11.04
CA SER A 148 -4.05 -16.13 12.12
C SER A 148 -2.78 -15.49 11.56
N LEU A 149 -2.34 -14.39 12.18
CA LEU A 149 -1.05 -13.80 11.83
C LEU A 149 0.08 -14.78 12.16
N PRO A 150 1.11 -14.87 11.30
CA PRO A 150 2.28 -15.68 11.58
C PRO A 150 3.06 -15.10 12.78
N GLU A 151 3.69 -15.97 13.54
CA GLU A 151 4.67 -15.53 14.54
C GLU A 151 5.95 -15.08 13.85
N MET A 152 6.54 -14.01 14.38
CA MET A 152 7.73 -13.40 13.82
C MET A 152 8.86 -13.52 14.83
N GLU A 153 9.99 -14.06 14.37
CA GLU A 153 11.21 -14.17 15.15
C GLU A 153 11.82 -12.80 15.44
N ALA A 154 12.46 -12.70 16.61
CA ALA A 154 13.31 -11.59 17.01
C ALA A 154 14.46 -11.35 16.03
N LEU A 155 14.96 -10.11 15.98
CA LEU A 155 16.25 -9.81 15.36
C LEU A 155 17.35 -10.60 16.10
N PRO A 156 18.15 -11.47 15.46
CA PRO A 156 19.25 -12.18 16.12
C PRO A 156 20.44 -11.24 16.41
N ASP A 157 21.41 -11.71 17.20
CA ASP A 157 22.64 -10.95 17.46
C ASP A 157 23.56 -10.99 16.24
N ASP A 158 23.76 -12.15 15.62
CA ASP A 158 24.44 -12.26 14.32
C ASP A 158 23.42 -12.41 13.19
N VAL A 159 23.58 -11.62 12.13
CA VAL A 159 22.72 -11.63 10.94
C VAL A 159 23.56 -12.03 9.74
N CYS A 160 23.17 -13.07 9.00
CA CYS A 160 23.80 -13.47 7.74
C CYS A 160 22.72 -13.67 6.68
N LEU A 161 22.59 -12.72 5.74
CA LEU A 161 21.48 -12.70 4.78
C LEU A 161 22.00 -12.68 3.35
N ALA A 162 21.39 -13.48 2.47
CA ALA A 162 21.56 -13.32 1.04
C ALA A 162 20.64 -12.20 0.51
N VAL A 163 21.14 -11.39 -0.43
CA VAL A 163 20.34 -10.41 -1.15
C VAL A 163 19.49 -11.13 -2.19
N GLN A 164 18.17 -11.18 -2.00
CA GLN A 164 17.27 -11.90 -2.92
C GLN A 164 16.61 -10.98 -3.97
N LEU A 165 16.74 -9.67 -3.80
CA LEU A 165 16.21 -8.68 -4.72
C LEU A 165 17.00 -7.38 -4.58
N LYS A 166 17.44 -6.83 -5.72
CA LYS A 166 17.98 -5.48 -5.82
C LYS A 166 17.02 -4.63 -6.66
N LEU A 167 16.60 -3.50 -6.12
CA LEU A 167 15.59 -2.62 -6.70
C LEU A 167 16.13 -1.21 -6.90
N GLY A 168 15.63 -0.52 -7.92
CA GLY A 168 15.93 0.89 -8.16
C GLY A 168 15.24 1.84 -7.18
N ASP A 169 15.15 3.10 -7.61
CA ASP A 169 14.51 4.17 -6.87
C ASP A 169 12.97 4.10 -6.99
N ASP A 170 12.27 4.81 -6.11
CA ASP A 170 10.84 5.11 -6.21
C ASP A 170 9.89 3.90 -6.24
N ILE A 171 10.34 2.75 -5.73
CA ILE A 171 9.50 1.55 -5.64
C ILE A 171 8.28 1.82 -4.75
N SER A 172 7.09 1.72 -5.32
CA SER A 172 5.84 1.94 -4.62
C SER A 172 5.36 0.69 -3.88
N THR A 173 4.53 0.90 -2.87
CA THR A 173 3.81 -0.20 -2.19
C THR A 173 2.84 -0.96 -3.08
N ASP A 174 2.40 -0.39 -4.21
CA ASP A 174 1.60 -1.12 -5.20
C ASP A 174 2.50 -2.05 -6.05
N GLU A 175 3.78 -1.72 -6.25
CA GLU A 175 4.76 -2.61 -6.89
C GLU A 175 5.27 -3.70 -5.93
N ILE A 176 5.44 -3.39 -4.64
CA ILE A 176 5.81 -4.38 -3.61
C ILE A 176 4.67 -5.40 -3.40
N MET A 177 3.44 -4.91 -3.30
CA MET A 177 2.27 -5.71 -2.98
C MET A 177 1.08 -5.13 -3.74
N PRO A 178 0.66 -5.70 -4.88
CA PRO A 178 -0.39 -5.12 -5.70
C PRO A 178 -1.76 -5.05 -5.01
N ALA A 179 -2.66 -4.28 -5.62
CA ALA A 179 -4.06 -4.17 -5.22
C ALA A 179 -4.96 -4.95 -6.19
N GLY A 180 -6.21 -4.52 -6.34
CA GLY A 180 -7.14 -5.10 -7.30
C GLY A 180 -7.79 -6.40 -6.86
N SER A 181 -8.64 -6.92 -7.74
CA SER A 181 -9.56 -8.04 -7.45
C SER A 181 -8.84 -9.36 -7.20
N ARG A 182 -7.64 -9.55 -7.76
CA ARG A 182 -6.81 -10.74 -7.55
C ARG A 182 -6.23 -10.82 -6.13
N VAL A 183 -5.93 -9.67 -5.51
CA VAL A 183 -5.14 -9.61 -4.27
C VAL A 183 -5.99 -9.29 -3.04
N LEU A 184 -6.92 -8.34 -3.17
CA LEU A 184 -7.73 -7.85 -2.04
C LEU A 184 -8.53 -8.92 -1.28
N PRO A 185 -9.06 -9.99 -1.91
CA PRO A 185 -9.73 -11.07 -1.20
C PRO A 185 -8.85 -11.78 -0.15
N TYR A 186 -7.52 -11.65 -0.24
CA TYR A 186 -6.56 -12.34 0.62
C TYR A 186 -5.95 -11.44 1.71
N ARG A 187 -6.50 -10.24 1.95
CA ARG A 187 -5.99 -9.30 2.97
C ARG A 187 -5.83 -9.92 4.37
N SER A 188 -6.68 -10.87 4.72
CA SER A 188 -6.63 -11.59 6.00
C SER A 188 -5.98 -12.97 5.91
N ASN A 189 -5.38 -13.31 4.77
CA ASN A 189 -4.71 -14.58 4.50
C ASN A 189 -3.26 -14.30 4.06
N ILE A 190 -2.38 -14.10 5.05
CA ILE A 190 -0.97 -13.72 4.81
C ILE A 190 -0.22 -14.75 3.94
N PRO A 191 -0.36 -16.07 4.15
CA PRO A 191 0.27 -17.05 3.27
C PRO A 191 -0.15 -16.90 1.80
N LYS A 192 -1.44 -16.66 1.54
CA LYS A 192 -1.95 -16.56 0.18
C LYS A 192 -1.61 -15.22 -0.47
N ILE A 193 -1.74 -14.11 0.26
CA ILE A 193 -1.41 -12.79 -0.28
C ILE A 193 0.09 -12.64 -0.56
N ALA A 194 0.94 -13.38 0.16
CA ALA A 194 2.39 -13.37 -0.06
C ALA A 194 2.80 -13.90 -1.45
N GLU A 195 1.94 -14.66 -2.13
CA GLU A 195 2.20 -15.15 -3.49
C GLU A 195 2.24 -14.03 -4.56
N PHE A 196 1.72 -12.83 -4.23
CA PHE A 196 1.67 -11.69 -5.14
C PHE A 196 2.80 -10.67 -4.91
N VAL A 197 3.66 -10.90 -3.92
CA VAL A 197 4.73 -9.97 -3.55
C VAL A 197 5.72 -9.80 -4.71
N PHE A 198 5.97 -8.55 -5.10
CA PHE A 198 6.87 -8.16 -6.20
C PHE A 198 6.53 -8.77 -7.58
N GLU A 199 5.33 -9.30 -7.82
CA GLU A 199 5.03 -10.03 -9.08
C GLU A 199 5.27 -9.19 -10.36
N ASN A 200 5.09 -7.88 -10.28
CA ASN A 200 5.28 -6.95 -11.41
C ASN A 200 6.74 -6.49 -11.58
N LEU A 201 7.60 -6.72 -10.60
CA LEU A 201 9.01 -6.32 -10.62
C LEU A 201 9.92 -7.53 -10.84
N ASP A 202 9.63 -8.65 -10.17
CA ASP A 202 10.36 -9.90 -10.29
C ASP A 202 9.44 -11.08 -9.96
N SER A 203 8.97 -11.75 -11.01
CA SER A 203 8.05 -12.89 -10.90
C SER A 203 8.67 -14.12 -10.20
N GLN A 204 9.99 -14.16 -10.04
CA GLN A 204 10.71 -15.25 -9.38
C GLN A 204 11.02 -14.96 -7.90
N TYR A 205 10.81 -13.74 -7.43
CA TYR A 205 11.11 -13.34 -6.04
C TYR A 205 10.47 -14.28 -5.01
N VAL A 206 9.18 -14.60 -5.16
CA VAL A 206 8.44 -15.41 -4.19
C VAL A 206 9.07 -16.80 -4.05
N GLN A 207 9.50 -17.40 -5.17
CA GLN A 207 10.16 -18.70 -5.14
C GLN A 207 11.51 -18.61 -4.42
N ARG A 208 12.36 -17.65 -4.81
CA ARG A 208 13.68 -17.46 -4.18
C ARG A 208 13.59 -17.17 -2.69
N ALA A 209 12.63 -16.35 -2.28
CA ALA A 209 12.38 -16.04 -0.88
C ALA A 209 11.96 -17.29 -0.08
N LYS A 210 11.07 -18.13 -0.65
CA LYS A 210 10.67 -19.42 -0.04
C LYS A 210 11.86 -20.36 0.12
N ASP A 211 12.75 -20.43 -0.87
CA ASP A 211 13.92 -21.31 -0.84
C ASP A 211 14.92 -20.90 0.26
N CYS A 212 14.96 -19.62 0.63
CA CYS A 212 15.81 -19.09 1.71
C CYS A 212 15.10 -19.02 3.08
N ARG A 213 13.80 -19.30 3.14
CA ARG A 213 12.99 -19.13 4.37
C ARG A 213 13.37 -20.09 5.50
N THR A 214 13.97 -21.23 5.18
CA THR A 214 14.39 -22.25 6.16
C THR A 214 15.75 -21.97 6.79
N GLY A 215 16.49 -20.99 6.29
CA GLY A 215 17.73 -20.48 6.89
C GLY A 215 17.51 -19.18 7.66
N ASP A 216 18.50 -18.28 7.61
CA ASP A 216 18.45 -16.99 8.30
C ASP A 216 17.43 -15.99 7.71
N GLY A 217 16.85 -16.32 6.56
CA GLY A 217 15.99 -15.45 5.75
C GLY A 217 16.79 -14.69 4.69
N HIS A 218 16.30 -13.52 4.30
CA HIS A 218 16.96 -12.73 3.24
C HIS A 218 16.89 -11.21 3.44
N CYS A 219 17.64 -10.52 2.58
CA CYS A 219 17.68 -9.08 2.46
C CYS A 219 17.13 -8.61 1.10
N ILE A 220 16.58 -7.40 1.09
CA ILE A 220 16.29 -6.62 -0.12
C ILE A 220 17.19 -5.37 -0.10
N VAL A 221 17.78 -5.06 -1.24
CA VAL A 221 18.51 -3.81 -1.47
C VAL A 221 17.69 -2.91 -2.37
N ALA A 222 17.55 -1.63 -2.05
CA ALA A 222 16.73 -0.70 -2.82
C ALA A 222 17.40 0.69 -2.99
N GLY A 223 16.93 1.44 -3.98
CA GLY A 223 17.33 2.82 -4.21
C GLY A 223 16.68 3.81 -3.26
N ASP A 224 16.42 5.01 -3.76
CA ASP A 224 15.77 6.10 -3.03
C ASP A 224 14.26 5.91 -2.90
N ASN A 225 13.69 6.49 -1.82
CA ASN A 225 12.25 6.56 -1.58
C ASN A 225 11.52 5.20 -1.61
N TYR A 226 12.17 4.14 -1.12
CA TYR A 226 11.61 2.78 -1.13
C TYR A 226 10.32 2.68 -0.30
N GLY A 227 9.28 2.10 -0.89
CA GLY A 227 7.98 1.87 -0.29
C GLY A 227 7.03 3.06 -0.35
N GLN A 228 7.08 3.86 -1.41
CA GLN A 228 6.20 5.03 -1.54
C GLN A 228 4.71 4.69 -1.76
N GLY A 229 3.85 5.69 -1.63
CA GLY A 229 2.43 5.56 -1.96
C GLY A 229 1.52 5.15 -0.80
N SER A 230 0.94 3.95 -0.86
CA SER A 230 -0.11 3.52 0.08
C SER A 230 0.43 3.11 1.45
N SER A 231 -0.36 3.27 2.51
CA SER A 231 0.01 2.88 3.88
C SER A 231 -0.08 1.36 4.14
N ARG A 232 -0.18 0.57 3.08
CA ARG A 232 -0.48 -0.86 3.10
C ARG A 232 0.58 -1.64 3.87
N GLU A 233 0.21 -2.12 5.05
CA GLU A 233 1.11 -2.87 5.93
C GLU A 233 1.53 -4.22 5.35
N HIS A 234 0.71 -4.82 4.46
CA HIS A 234 1.03 -6.05 3.73
C HIS A 234 2.30 -5.93 2.89
N ALA A 235 2.68 -4.73 2.45
CA ALA A 235 3.95 -4.51 1.75
C ALA A 235 5.17 -4.76 2.65
N ALA A 236 5.01 -4.82 3.97
CA ALA A 236 6.06 -5.24 4.91
C ALA A 236 5.78 -6.65 5.46
N LEU A 237 4.53 -6.91 5.87
CA LEU A 237 4.14 -8.19 6.49
C LEU A 237 4.27 -9.40 5.55
N ALA A 238 3.89 -9.27 4.28
CA ALA A 238 3.94 -10.39 3.35
C ALA A 238 5.38 -10.75 2.94
N PRO A 239 6.26 -9.79 2.60
CA PRO A 239 7.69 -10.09 2.46
C PRO A 239 8.29 -10.69 3.73
N ARG A 240 7.94 -10.17 4.92
CA ARG A 240 8.41 -10.71 6.20
C ARG A 240 7.99 -12.17 6.40
N PHE A 241 6.76 -12.52 6.03
CA PHE A 241 6.28 -13.91 6.07
C PHE A 241 7.09 -14.83 5.15
N LEU A 242 7.55 -14.32 4.00
CA LEU A 242 8.41 -15.04 3.07
C LEU A 242 9.87 -15.16 3.53
N GLY A 243 10.25 -14.55 4.66
CA GLY A 243 11.61 -14.64 5.21
C GLY A 243 12.41 -13.34 5.17
N LEU A 244 11.82 -12.22 4.74
CA LEU A 244 12.54 -10.93 4.72
C LEU A 244 12.93 -10.52 6.15
N ARG A 245 14.22 -10.31 6.39
CA ARG A 245 14.73 -9.84 7.70
C ARG A 245 15.22 -8.41 7.68
N MET A 246 15.71 -7.95 6.53
CA MET A 246 16.32 -6.64 6.41
C MET A 246 16.02 -6.00 5.05
N VAL A 247 15.82 -4.69 5.06
CA VAL A 247 15.88 -3.88 3.84
C VAL A 247 17.01 -2.86 4.01
N LEU A 248 17.91 -2.82 3.03
CA LEU A 248 18.96 -1.82 2.93
C LEU A 248 18.64 -0.90 1.75
N ALA A 249 18.38 0.37 2.00
CA ALA A 249 17.98 1.31 0.97
C ALA A 249 18.79 2.61 1.01
N LYS A 250 18.77 3.41 -0.07
CA LYS A 250 19.30 4.79 0.01
C LYS A 250 18.40 5.64 0.93
N SER A 251 17.09 5.50 0.77
CA SER A 251 16.09 6.14 1.63
C SER A 251 14.75 5.42 1.59
N PHE A 252 13.89 5.70 2.58
CA PHE A 252 12.57 5.08 2.71
C PHE A 252 11.44 6.11 2.74
N ALA A 253 10.29 5.74 2.19
CA ALA A 253 9.04 6.43 2.46
C ALA A 253 8.60 6.19 3.92
N ARG A 254 8.22 7.28 4.61
CA ARG A 254 7.99 7.32 6.07
C ARG A 254 7.08 6.21 6.62
N ILE A 255 5.94 5.96 5.97
CA ILE A 255 4.95 4.98 6.47
C ILE A 255 5.45 3.55 6.27
N HIS A 256 6.07 3.26 5.13
CA HIS A 256 6.59 1.93 4.85
C HIS A 256 7.76 1.58 5.79
N TRP A 257 8.67 2.53 6.03
CA TRP A 257 9.73 2.39 7.04
C TRP A 257 9.18 1.98 8.41
N GLN A 258 8.09 2.61 8.87
CA GLN A 258 7.45 2.26 10.13
C GLN A 258 6.82 0.87 10.10
N ASN A 259 6.22 0.47 8.97
CA ASN A 259 5.62 -0.85 8.82
C ASN A 259 6.67 -1.98 8.86
N LEU A 260 7.85 -1.78 8.25
CA LEU A 260 8.96 -2.74 8.32
C LEU A 260 9.30 -3.06 9.79
N ILE A 261 9.48 -2.01 10.60
CA ILE A 261 9.78 -2.12 12.03
C ILE A 261 8.65 -2.85 12.78
N SER A 262 7.40 -2.50 12.51
CA SER A 262 6.23 -3.10 13.16
C SER A 262 6.18 -4.62 13.01
N PHE A 263 6.76 -5.18 11.93
CA PHE A 263 6.82 -6.62 11.68
C PHE A 263 8.22 -7.22 11.85
N GLY A 264 9.15 -6.52 12.51
CA GLY A 264 10.46 -7.08 12.83
C GLY A 264 11.42 -7.12 11.65
N VAL A 265 11.19 -6.34 10.58
CA VAL A 265 12.15 -6.17 9.47
C VAL A 265 13.04 -4.98 9.80
N LEU A 266 14.36 -5.18 9.78
CA LEU A 266 15.36 -4.15 10.05
C LEU A 266 15.52 -3.22 8.83
N PRO A 267 15.18 -1.92 8.93
CA PRO A 267 15.44 -0.97 7.85
C PRO A 267 16.76 -0.22 8.09
N LEU A 268 17.71 -0.39 7.18
CA LEU A 268 19.01 0.31 7.20
C LEU A 268 19.13 1.23 5.98
N GLU A 269 19.80 2.35 6.18
CA GLU A 269 20.12 3.30 5.12
C GLU A 269 21.63 3.31 4.87
N PHE A 270 22.04 3.47 3.61
CA PHE A 270 23.44 3.72 3.31
C PHE A 270 23.91 5.04 3.94
N VAL A 271 25.14 5.08 4.45
CA VAL A 271 25.80 6.36 4.78
C VAL A 271 26.36 7.00 3.51
N ASN A 272 26.99 6.19 2.65
CA ASN A 272 27.42 6.57 1.32
C ASN A 272 26.54 5.88 0.27
N CYS A 273 25.76 6.65 -0.49
CA CYS A 273 24.82 6.07 -1.47
C CYS A 273 25.52 5.34 -2.63
N ASP A 274 26.81 5.60 -2.89
CA ASP A 274 27.56 4.89 -3.96
C ASP A 274 27.79 3.42 -3.61
N ASP A 275 27.75 3.05 -2.32
CA ASP A 275 27.88 1.66 -1.86
C ASP A 275 26.72 0.78 -2.37
N TYR A 276 25.58 1.39 -2.72
CA TYR A 276 24.45 0.70 -3.35
C TYR A 276 24.84 0.02 -4.67
N ASP A 277 25.72 0.63 -5.47
CA ASP A 277 26.08 0.10 -6.79
C ASP A 277 26.99 -1.13 -6.69
N ALA A 278 27.78 -1.22 -5.61
CA ALA A 278 28.69 -2.34 -5.36
C ALA A 278 27.97 -3.63 -4.91
N ILE A 279 26.77 -3.51 -4.33
CA ILE A 279 26.02 -4.67 -3.83
C ILE A 279 25.14 -5.24 -4.94
N GLN A 280 25.18 -6.52 -5.19
CA GLN A 280 24.40 -7.22 -6.20
C GLN A 280 23.43 -8.24 -5.58
N GLN A 281 22.49 -8.72 -6.38
CA GLN A 281 21.68 -9.86 -5.99
C GLN A 281 22.59 -11.07 -5.77
N GLN A 282 22.24 -11.93 -4.81
CA GLN A 282 23.00 -13.09 -4.32
C GLN A 282 24.21 -12.78 -3.44
N ASP A 283 24.60 -11.50 -3.31
CA ASP A 283 25.62 -11.11 -2.32
C ASP A 283 25.17 -11.47 -0.90
N ARG A 284 26.16 -11.69 -0.03
CA ARG A 284 25.94 -11.98 1.39
C ARG A 284 26.22 -10.74 2.21
N ILE A 285 25.26 -10.38 3.05
CA ILE A 285 25.39 -9.32 4.03
C ILE A 285 25.49 -9.95 5.42
N ILE A 286 26.55 -9.61 6.15
CA ILE A 286 26.79 -10.08 7.51
C ILE A 286 26.80 -8.89 8.48
N ILE A 287 26.12 -9.02 9.61
CA ILE A 287 26.15 -8.06 10.71
C ILE A 287 26.47 -8.84 11.98
N HIS A 288 27.66 -8.60 12.52
CA HIS A 288 28.05 -9.12 13.83
C HIS A 288 27.52 -8.23 14.95
N ASP A 289 27.10 -8.84 16.06
CA ASP A 289 26.63 -8.12 17.25
C ASP A 289 25.56 -7.04 16.93
N ALA A 290 24.66 -7.34 16.00
CA ALA A 290 23.69 -6.42 15.41
C ALA A 290 22.92 -5.62 16.48
N ARG A 291 22.40 -6.30 17.52
CA ARG A 291 21.69 -5.62 18.61
C ARG A 291 22.59 -4.65 19.39
N GLN A 292 23.83 -5.02 19.65
CA GLN A 292 24.77 -4.16 20.35
C GLN A 292 25.14 -2.94 19.50
N GLN A 293 25.42 -3.14 18.21
CA GLN A 293 25.72 -2.04 17.29
C GLN A 293 24.56 -1.05 17.21
N LEU A 294 23.32 -1.54 17.08
CA LEU A 294 22.11 -0.71 17.02
C LEU A 294 21.83 0.06 18.32
N ARG A 295 22.24 -0.48 19.49
CA ARG A 295 22.12 0.21 20.79
C ARG A 295 23.21 1.26 21.00
N LYS A 296 24.39 1.09 20.40
CA LYS A 296 25.54 1.98 20.58
C LYS A 296 25.36 3.34 19.91
N GLY A 297 24.60 3.41 18.83
CA GLY A 297 24.31 4.66 18.14
C GLY A 297 23.66 4.43 16.78
N HIS A 298 23.49 5.50 16.00
CA HIS A 298 22.73 5.48 14.74
C HIS A 298 23.48 4.91 13.53
N SER A 299 24.70 4.40 13.71
CA SER A 299 25.50 3.89 12.60
C SER A 299 26.20 2.60 12.99
N LEU A 300 26.18 1.64 12.07
CA LEU A 300 26.73 0.30 12.23
C LEU A 300 27.53 -0.11 10.99
N SER A 301 28.43 -1.06 11.17
CA SER A 301 29.20 -1.67 10.08
C SER A 301 28.56 -2.99 9.69
N ILE A 302 28.43 -3.20 8.39
CA ILE A 302 28.02 -4.48 7.82
C ILE A 302 29.14 -4.97 6.91
N GLU A 303 29.28 -6.28 6.78
CA GLU A 303 30.18 -6.90 5.81
C GLU A 303 29.39 -7.29 4.56
N VAL A 304 29.92 -6.96 3.39
CA VAL A 304 29.41 -7.37 2.09
C VAL A 304 30.58 -7.89 1.27
N ASN A 305 30.52 -9.16 0.84
CA ASN A 305 31.55 -9.79 0.01
C ASN A 305 32.99 -9.66 0.57
N GLY A 306 33.16 -9.71 1.91
CA GLY A 306 34.45 -9.53 2.58
C GLY A 306 34.89 -8.07 2.77
N GLY A 307 34.15 -7.10 2.22
CA GLY A 307 34.34 -5.67 2.43
C GLY A 307 33.44 -5.11 3.52
N SER A 308 33.83 -3.98 4.13
CA SER A 308 33.03 -3.31 5.16
C SER A 308 32.29 -2.11 4.58
N VAL A 309 30.98 -2.04 4.80
CA VAL A 309 30.08 -0.96 4.38
C VAL A 309 29.49 -0.28 5.61
N ARG A 310 29.44 1.05 5.59
CA ARG A 310 28.87 1.83 6.70
C ARG A 310 27.41 2.16 6.41
N VAL A 311 26.53 1.79 7.34
CA VAL A 311 25.08 2.03 7.24
C VAL A 311 24.57 2.72 8.50
N ARG A 312 23.36 3.27 8.42
CA ARG A 312 22.71 4.00 9.50
C ARG A 312 21.26 3.59 9.71
N HIS A 313 20.73 3.91 10.88
CA HIS A 313 19.32 3.77 11.19
C HIS A 313 18.81 4.96 12.02
N ARG A 314 17.51 5.23 11.93
CA ARG A 314 16.83 6.31 12.67
C ARG A 314 15.87 5.78 13.74
N LEU A 315 16.14 4.57 14.24
CA LEU A 315 15.29 3.87 15.19
C LEU A 315 15.33 4.55 16.56
N SER A 316 14.15 4.80 17.13
CA SER A 316 14.00 5.17 18.53
C SER A 316 14.25 3.96 19.46
N PRO A 317 14.52 4.17 20.76
CA PRO A 317 14.67 3.07 21.73
C PRO A 317 13.46 2.11 21.74
N ARG A 318 12.24 2.65 21.59
CA ARG A 318 11.03 1.85 21.48
C ARG A 318 11.04 0.98 20.23
N GLN A 319 11.38 1.54 19.07
CA GLN A 319 11.43 0.78 17.82
C GLN A 319 12.52 -0.30 17.85
N LEU A 320 13.66 -0.04 18.50
CA LEU A 320 14.68 -1.05 18.76
C LEU A 320 14.10 -2.22 19.58
N SER A 321 13.45 -1.94 20.71
CA SER A 321 12.83 -2.99 21.53
C SER A 321 11.75 -3.79 20.78
N VAL A 322 11.05 -3.15 19.83
CA VAL A 322 10.07 -3.82 18.96
C VAL A 322 10.76 -4.80 18.01
N LEU A 323 11.86 -4.40 17.35
CA LEU A 323 12.64 -5.28 16.49
C LEU A 323 13.26 -6.45 17.26
N GLU A 324 13.79 -6.18 18.45
CA GLU A 324 14.35 -7.20 19.35
C GLU A 324 13.29 -8.21 19.84
N SER A 325 12.01 -7.84 19.81
CA SER A 325 10.90 -8.75 20.10
C SER A 325 10.36 -9.46 18.85
N GLY A 326 10.82 -9.11 17.66
CA GLY A 326 10.33 -9.67 16.38
C GLY A 326 9.12 -8.93 15.79
N GLY A 327 8.72 -7.80 16.37
CA GLY A 327 7.61 -6.97 15.91
C GLY A 327 6.68 -6.55 17.05
N VAL A 328 5.73 -5.68 16.71
CA VAL A 328 4.92 -4.96 17.70
C VAL A 328 3.99 -5.90 18.48
N ILE A 329 3.49 -6.96 17.84
CA ILE A 329 2.59 -7.93 18.48
C ILE A 329 3.32 -8.71 19.57
N ALA A 330 4.50 -9.23 19.25
CA ALA A 330 5.34 -9.94 20.22
C ALA A 330 5.81 -9.00 21.33
N TRP A 331 6.23 -7.78 20.99
CA TRP A 331 6.59 -6.75 21.97
C TRP A 331 5.47 -6.43 22.96
N LEU A 332 4.23 -6.24 22.48
CA LEU A 332 3.06 -6.01 23.33
C LEU A 332 2.78 -7.21 24.24
N ARG A 333 2.86 -8.43 23.69
CA ARG A 333 2.66 -9.68 24.45
C ARG A 333 3.67 -9.80 25.59
N ASN A 334 4.94 -9.55 25.31
CA ASN A 334 6.02 -9.62 26.31
C ASN A 334 5.85 -8.57 27.41
N ASN A 335 5.42 -7.36 27.06
CA ASN A 335 5.23 -6.29 28.04
C ASN A 335 3.96 -6.46 28.89
N GLN A 336 2.89 -7.06 28.35
CA GLN A 336 1.70 -7.38 29.13
C GLN A 336 1.98 -8.43 30.22
N HIS A 337 2.85 -9.42 29.94
CA HIS A 337 3.23 -10.42 30.94
C HIS A 337 4.09 -9.83 32.07
N ASN A 338 4.90 -8.81 31.77
CA ASN A 338 5.71 -8.13 32.78
C ASN A 338 4.85 -7.27 33.74
N ASP A 339 3.75 -6.67 33.27
CA ASP A 339 2.84 -5.91 34.13
C ASP A 339 1.91 -6.80 34.97
N SER A 340 1.49 -7.98 34.48
CA SER A 340 0.70 -8.92 35.29
C SER A 340 1.50 -9.66 36.36
N SER A 341 2.83 -9.63 36.30
CA SER A 341 3.72 -10.07 37.39
C SER A 341 4.00 -9.00 38.46
N ARG A 342 3.45 -7.78 38.29
CA ARG A 342 3.59 -6.63 39.20
C ARG A 342 2.32 -6.32 40.01
N VAL A 343 1.31 -7.20 39.98
CA VAL A 343 0.08 -7.08 40.78
C VAL A 343 0.04 -8.13 41.88
#